data_AF-A0AAQ3PS50-F1
#
_entry.id   AF-A0AAQ3PS50-F1
#
_cell.length_a   1.000
_cell.length_b   1.000
_cell.length_c   1.000
_cell.angle_alpha   90.00
_cell.angle_beta   90.00
_cell.angle_gamma   90.00
#
_symmetry.space_group_name_H-M   'P 1'
#
loop_
_entity.id
_entity.type
_entity.pdbx_description
1 polymer ?
#
loop_
_entity_poly.entity_id
_entity_poly.type
_entity_poly.pdbx_seq_one_letter_code
_entity_poly.pdbx_strand_id
1 'polypeptide(L)'
;MEYGVEMEEDKYAAMLAYGRRLMTFLGAYPRAFGGLTDLTLDGIGLGEPDMLNAVLSTCKKLENLTLENCHIGLRRYILQIRHPELVELNITSCDFERVRLEWLPRLTYFSCHYWPDSKDQYPLSFGHVPQLRTLVLGKAGTILDKSLKLSEFLGTASIGELDLDFRCERIWIQPESSKRLEHVLRNLQVVKLSCIYEECGIGWTLFFLEGAPLLKEINIQV
;
A
#
# COMPACT_ATOMS: atom_id res chain seq x y z
N MET A 1 -23.96 5.54 22.80
CA MET A 1 -23.43 5.77 21.43
C MET A 1 -22.77 7.15 21.32
N GLU A 2 -23.19 8.19 22.03
CA GLU A 2 -22.51 9.51 22.04
C GLU A 2 -21.09 9.49 22.66
N TYR A 3 -20.88 8.79 23.78
CA TYR A 3 -19.55 8.69 24.44
C TYR A 3 -18.44 8.05 23.59
N GLY A 4 -18.79 7.28 22.55
CA GLY A 4 -17.80 6.67 21.64
C GLY A 4 -17.35 7.63 20.54
N VAL A 5 -18.25 8.54 20.12
CA VAL A 5 -18.00 9.49 19.03
C VAL A 5 -17.16 10.67 19.52
N GLU A 6 -17.43 11.20 20.72
CA GLU A 6 -16.61 12.28 21.33
C GLU A 6 -15.14 11.84 21.54
N MET A 7 -14.92 10.59 21.97
CA MET A 7 -13.57 10.06 22.20
C MET A 7 -12.78 9.84 20.90
N GLU A 8 -13.47 9.60 19.78
CA GLU A 8 -12.87 9.52 18.43
C GLU A 8 -12.54 10.92 17.88
N GLU A 9 -13.41 11.91 18.09
CA GLU A 9 -13.18 13.29 17.68
C GLU A 9 -11.97 13.92 18.40
N ASP A 10 -11.82 13.68 19.72
CA ASP A 10 -10.69 14.17 20.50
C ASP A 10 -9.35 13.58 20.03
N LYS A 11 -9.34 12.27 19.71
CA LYS A 11 -8.17 11.61 19.12
C LYS A 11 -7.81 12.24 17.78
N TYR A 12 -8.80 12.41 16.91
CA TYR A 12 -8.59 12.98 15.58
C TYR A 12 -8.05 14.42 15.63
N ALA A 13 -8.57 15.25 16.55
CA ALA A 13 -8.07 16.60 16.79
C ALA A 13 -6.60 16.61 17.24
N ALA A 14 -6.20 15.67 18.11
CA ALA A 14 -4.82 15.52 18.55
C ALA A 14 -3.89 15.11 17.38
N MET A 15 -4.31 14.16 16.54
CA MET A 15 -3.56 13.74 15.35
C MET A 15 -3.30 14.91 14.40
N LEU A 16 -4.32 15.73 14.14
CA LEU A 16 -4.16 16.95 13.32
C LEU A 16 -3.23 17.98 13.96
N ALA A 17 -3.27 18.12 15.29
CA ALA A 17 -2.36 19.01 16.01
C ALA A 17 -0.90 18.53 15.89
N TYR A 18 -0.65 17.22 15.94
CA TYR A 18 0.67 16.66 15.70
C TYR A 18 1.14 16.87 14.26
N GLY A 19 0.26 16.71 13.27
CA GLY A 19 0.58 17.01 11.87
C GLY A 19 1.04 18.46 11.66
N ARG A 20 0.29 19.43 12.21
CA ARG A 20 0.68 20.86 12.16
C ARG A 20 2.00 21.14 12.86
N ARG A 21 2.26 20.51 14.00
CA ARG A 21 3.53 20.64 14.73
C ARG A 21 4.69 20.08 13.92
N LEU A 22 4.52 18.90 13.31
CA LEU A 22 5.53 18.32 12.42
C LEU A 22 5.87 19.27 11.29
N MET A 23 4.86 19.86 10.64
CA MET A 23 5.08 20.85 9.57
C MET A 23 5.85 22.09 10.04
N THR A 24 5.58 22.55 11.27
CA THR A 24 6.33 23.66 11.87
C THR A 24 7.82 23.30 12.04
N PHE A 25 8.11 22.09 12.55
CA PHE A 25 9.49 21.62 12.72
C PHE A 25 10.19 21.36 11.39
N LEU A 26 9.47 20.82 10.41
CA LEU A 26 9.97 20.56 9.07
C LEU A 26 10.48 21.85 8.41
N GLY A 27 9.72 22.94 8.54
CA GLY A 27 10.10 24.27 8.05
C GLY A 27 11.22 24.93 8.85
N ALA A 28 11.27 24.72 10.17
CA ALA A 28 12.29 25.31 11.03
C ALA A 28 13.66 24.61 10.91
N TYR A 29 13.69 23.30 10.62
CA TYR A 29 14.90 22.48 10.62
C TYR A 29 15.11 21.65 9.34
N PRO A 30 15.01 22.23 8.13
CA PRO A 30 14.99 21.48 6.87
C PRO A 30 16.28 20.67 6.62
N ARG A 31 17.43 21.10 7.17
CA ARG A 31 18.68 20.34 7.08
C ARG A 31 18.69 19.07 7.92
N ALA A 32 18.03 19.09 9.08
CA ALA A 32 17.91 17.91 9.93
C ALA A 32 17.04 16.87 9.23
N PHE A 33 15.86 17.28 8.73
CA PHE A 33 14.97 16.40 7.98
C PHE A 33 15.56 15.94 6.64
N GLY A 34 16.29 16.80 5.92
CA GLY A 34 16.92 16.44 4.65
C GLY A 34 18.04 15.39 4.76
N GLY A 35 18.50 15.09 5.97
CA GLY A 35 19.43 14.00 6.23
C GLY A 35 18.78 12.66 6.57
N LEU A 36 17.45 12.62 6.77
CA LEU A 36 16.75 11.40 7.18
C LEU A 36 16.72 10.38 6.04
N THR A 37 17.04 9.13 6.39
CA THR A 37 16.93 7.95 5.54
C THR A 37 15.70 7.11 5.88
N ASP A 38 15.20 7.24 7.12
CA ASP A 38 14.11 6.44 7.65
C ASP A 38 13.11 7.34 8.36
N LEU A 39 11.82 7.18 8.05
CA LEU A 39 10.74 7.95 8.66
C LEU A 39 9.50 7.08 8.88
N THR A 40 9.05 7.03 10.12
CA THR A 40 7.75 6.46 10.49
C THR A 40 6.84 7.58 10.97
N LEU A 41 5.67 7.68 10.35
CA LEU A 41 4.59 8.55 10.78
C LEU A 41 3.45 7.66 11.30
N ASP A 42 3.23 7.69 12.61
CA ASP A 42 2.15 6.94 13.27
C ASP A 42 1.18 7.92 13.94
N GLY A 43 -0.12 7.76 13.66
CA GLY A 43 -1.17 8.57 14.28
C GLY A 43 -1.07 10.06 13.92
N ILE A 44 -0.63 10.37 12.70
CA ILE A 44 -0.52 11.74 12.20
C ILE A 44 -1.70 12.09 11.32
N GLY A 45 -2.40 13.16 11.69
CA GLY A 45 -3.47 13.73 10.89
C GLY A 45 -2.87 14.62 9.82
N LEU A 46 -3.01 14.26 8.55
CA LEU A 46 -2.35 15.00 7.47
C LEU A 46 -3.02 16.35 7.23
N GLY A 47 -4.35 16.44 7.36
CA GLY A 47 -5.16 17.66 7.44
C GLY A 47 -5.19 18.55 6.19
N GLU A 48 -4.02 18.81 5.61
CA GLU A 48 -3.77 19.52 4.38
C GLU A 48 -3.30 18.54 3.31
N PRO A 49 -3.81 18.65 2.06
CA PRO A 49 -3.44 17.74 0.99
C PRO A 49 -1.93 17.67 0.69
N ASP A 50 -1.18 18.73 0.98
CA ASP A 50 0.22 18.84 0.59
C ASP A 50 1.21 18.50 1.72
N MET A 51 0.73 18.10 2.91
CA MET A 51 1.59 17.82 4.05
C MET A 51 2.63 16.74 3.73
N LEU A 52 2.19 15.59 3.24
CA LEU A 52 3.10 14.48 2.95
C LEU A 52 4.04 14.79 1.76
N ASN A 53 3.57 15.59 0.79
CA ASN A 53 4.42 16.12 -0.28
C ASN A 53 5.53 17.03 0.27
N ALA A 54 5.22 17.85 1.27
CA ALA A 54 6.22 18.70 1.93
C ALA A 54 7.25 17.86 2.70
N VAL A 55 6.81 16.80 3.39
CA VAL A 55 7.69 15.84 4.05
C VAL A 55 8.64 15.19 3.04
N LEU A 56 8.10 14.61 1.97
CA LEU A 56 8.87 13.93 0.91
C LEU A 56 9.84 14.89 0.20
N SER A 57 9.43 16.12 -0.08
CA SER A 57 10.33 17.10 -0.73
C SER A 57 11.44 17.62 0.19
N THR A 58 11.22 17.61 1.51
CA THR A 58 12.23 18.02 2.49
C THR A 58 13.20 16.88 2.81
N CYS A 59 12.70 15.66 2.98
CA CYS A 59 13.48 14.47 3.34
C CYS A 59 14.18 13.84 2.12
N LYS A 60 15.06 14.58 1.44
CA LYS A 60 15.62 14.20 0.13
C LYS A 60 16.41 12.89 0.08
N LYS A 61 16.84 12.36 1.22
CA LYS A 61 17.60 11.10 1.35
C LYS A 61 16.75 9.95 1.88
N LEU A 62 15.43 10.13 1.95
CA LEU A 62 14.53 9.15 2.53
C LEU A 62 14.50 7.87 1.69
N GLU A 63 14.96 6.78 2.29
CA GLU A 63 14.97 5.44 1.71
C GLU A 63 13.78 4.62 2.22
N ASN A 64 13.37 4.80 3.48
CA ASN A 64 12.29 4.03 4.10
C ASN A 64 11.20 4.94 4.66
N LEU A 65 9.96 4.73 4.22
CA LEU A 65 8.78 5.43 4.71
C LEU A 65 7.72 4.46 5.20
N THR A 66 7.30 4.65 6.45
CA THR A 66 6.18 3.92 7.04
C THR A 66 5.09 4.90 7.46
N LEU A 67 3.87 4.68 6.98
CA LEU A 67 2.67 5.41 7.32
C LEU A 67 1.73 4.46 8.08
N GLU A 68 1.48 4.76 9.34
CA GLU A 68 0.63 3.99 10.23
C GLU A 68 -0.45 4.89 10.81
N ASN A 69 -1.70 4.43 10.80
CA ASN A 69 -2.83 5.13 11.42
C ASN A 69 -2.90 6.63 11.03
N CYS A 70 -2.49 6.95 9.79
CA CYS A 70 -2.51 8.31 9.28
C CYS A 70 -3.88 8.61 8.66
N HIS A 71 -4.46 9.73 9.06
CA HIS A 71 -5.83 10.07 8.69
C HIS A 71 -5.94 11.46 8.06
N ILE A 72 -6.86 11.61 7.10
CA ILE A 72 -7.12 12.88 6.40
C ILE A 72 -8.52 13.42 6.73
N GLY A 73 -9.33 12.62 7.42
CA GLY A 73 -10.65 12.99 7.87
C GLY A 73 -11.67 12.80 6.77
N LEU A 74 -12.68 13.68 6.71
CA LEU A 74 -13.82 13.51 5.79
C LEU A 74 -13.49 13.73 4.30
N ARG A 75 -12.22 14.02 3.94
CA ARG A 75 -11.83 14.32 2.57
C ARG A 75 -11.23 13.09 1.89
N ARG A 76 -11.77 12.83 0.70
CA ARG A 76 -11.22 11.94 -0.32
C ARG A 76 -9.83 12.40 -0.75
N TYR A 77 -8.80 11.78 -0.20
CA TYR A 77 -7.43 12.12 -0.50
C TYR A 77 -6.76 11.07 -1.36
N ILE A 78 -6.03 11.57 -2.35
CA ILE A 78 -5.22 10.76 -3.26
C ILE A 78 -3.76 11.01 -2.89
N LEU A 79 -3.14 10.02 -2.28
CA LEU A 79 -1.72 10.04 -1.98
C LEU A 79 -0.95 9.84 -3.29
N GLN A 80 -0.12 10.80 -3.66
CA GLN A 80 0.79 10.70 -4.81
C GLN A 80 2.23 10.73 -4.29
N ILE A 81 3.01 9.71 -4.59
CA ILE A 81 4.38 9.59 -4.09
C ILE A 81 5.36 9.64 -5.26
N ARG A 82 6.26 10.61 -5.19
CA ARG A 82 7.39 10.80 -6.10
C ARG A 82 8.63 11.03 -5.26
N HIS A 83 9.52 10.04 -5.23
CA HIS A 83 10.73 10.10 -4.41
C HIS A 83 11.84 9.21 -5.00
N PRO A 84 12.95 9.77 -5.51
CA PRO A 84 14.01 9.01 -6.18
C PRO A 84 14.68 7.98 -5.29
N GLU A 85 14.88 8.32 -4.02
CA GLU A 85 15.68 7.54 -3.09
C GLU A 85 14.88 6.48 -2.33
N LEU A 86 13.55 6.48 -2.46
CA LEU A 86 12.69 5.59 -1.68
C LEU A 86 12.85 4.14 -2.14
N VAL A 87 13.26 3.28 -1.21
CA VAL A 87 13.51 1.85 -1.35
C VAL A 87 12.37 1.03 -0.76
N GLU A 88 11.85 1.43 0.40
CA GLU A 88 10.76 0.75 1.08
C GLU A 88 9.61 1.71 1.44
N LEU A 89 8.38 1.25 1.17
CA LEU A 89 7.17 1.97 1.52
C LEU A 89 6.18 1.03 2.20
N ASN A 90 5.75 1.40 3.40
CA ASN A 90 4.75 0.68 4.17
C ASN A 90 3.55 1.58 4.47
N ILE A 91 2.34 1.10 4.18
CA ILE A 91 1.10 1.82 4.46
C ILE A 91 0.13 0.90 5.19
N THR A 92 -0.17 1.23 6.45
CA THR A 92 -1.01 0.41 7.32
C THR A 92 -2.08 1.27 7.99
N SER A 93 -3.34 0.85 7.91
CA SER A 93 -4.46 1.51 8.58
C SER A 93 -4.62 3.00 8.23
N CYS A 94 -4.29 3.40 6.99
CA CYS A 94 -4.45 4.77 6.51
C CYS A 94 -5.67 4.92 5.61
N ASP A 95 -6.48 5.96 5.79
CA ASP A 95 -7.76 6.16 5.09
C ASP A 95 -7.67 6.82 3.70
N PHE A 96 -6.56 6.60 2.98
CA PHE A 96 -6.37 7.17 1.64
C PHE A 96 -7.42 6.62 0.67
N GLU A 97 -8.11 7.50 -0.08
CA GLU A 97 -9.00 7.05 -1.16
C GLU A 97 -8.20 6.26 -2.19
N ARG A 98 -7.01 6.77 -2.54
CA ARG A 98 -6.09 6.11 -3.46
C ARG A 98 -4.63 6.42 -3.13
N VAL A 99 -3.75 5.50 -3.48
CA VAL A 99 -2.29 5.66 -3.45
C VAL A 99 -1.73 5.46 -4.85
N ARG A 100 -1.01 6.47 -5.34
CA ARG A 100 -0.34 6.47 -6.63
C ARG A 100 1.16 6.52 -6.42
N LEU A 101 1.82 5.42 -6.77
CA LEU A 101 3.28 5.32 -6.78
C LEU A 101 3.79 5.80 -8.12
N GLU A 102 3.86 7.12 -8.31
CA GLU A 102 4.03 7.71 -9.65
C GLU A 102 5.46 7.55 -10.19
N TRP A 103 6.47 7.79 -9.35
CA TRP A 103 7.87 7.68 -9.76
C TRP A 103 8.77 7.36 -8.56
N LEU A 104 9.12 6.09 -8.43
CA LEU A 104 9.94 5.54 -7.35
C LEU A 104 10.95 4.53 -7.96
N PRO A 105 12.00 5.03 -8.63
CA PRO A 105 12.91 4.19 -9.42
C PRO A 105 13.71 3.18 -8.58
N ARG A 106 13.89 3.44 -7.28
CA ARG A 106 14.63 2.58 -6.34
C ARG A 106 13.73 1.71 -5.46
N LEU A 107 12.40 1.81 -5.58
CA LEU A 107 11.47 1.09 -4.72
C LEU A 107 11.59 -0.42 -4.96
N THR A 108 11.99 -1.16 -3.95
CA THR A 108 12.10 -2.63 -3.99
C THR A 108 11.00 -3.32 -3.21
N TYR A 109 10.46 -2.66 -2.19
CA TYR A 109 9.44 -3.22 -1.31
C TYR A 109 8.26 -2.26 -1.16
N PHE A 110 7.04 -2.79 -1.31
CA PHE A 110 5.82 -2.05 -1.03
C PHE A 110 4.84 -2.92 -0.24
N SER A 111 4.34 -2.39 0.87
CA SER A 111 3.23 -2.97 1.61
C SER A 111 2.04 -2.02 1.72
N CYS A 112 0.83 -2.57 1.58
CA CYS A 112 -0.41 -1.84 1.84
C CYS A 112 -1.43 -2.77 2.49
N HIS A 113 -1.87 -2.43 3.71
CA HIS A 113 -2.75 -3.28 4.52
C HIS A 113 -4.17 -2.72 4.72
N TYR A 114 -4.53 -1.68 3.97
CA TYR A 114 -5.87 -1.13 3.97
C TYR A 114 -6.10 -0.25 2.76
N TRP A 115 -7.30 -0.31 2.20
CA TRP A 115 -7.82 0.71 1.30
C TRP A 115 -9.36 0.70 1.29
N PRO A 116 -10.01 1.84 0.98
CA PRO A 116 -11.46 1.94 0.90
C PRO A 116 -12.05 1.06 -0.21
N ASP A 117 -13.27 0.59 0.02
CA ASP A 117 -14.01 -0.20 -0.96
C ASP A 117 -14.35 0.64 -2.20
N SER A 118 -14.12 0.08 -3.38
CA SER A 118 -14.46 0.74 -4.66
C SER A 118 -14.91 -0.26 -5.71
N LYS A 119 -16.07 0.03 -6.34
CA LYS A 119 -16.61 -0.78 -7.44
C LYS A 119 -15.93 -0.52 -8.78
N ASP A 120 -15.38 0.68 -8.96
CA ASP A 120 -14.97 1.15 -10.28
C ASP A 120 -13.45 1.14 -10.48
N GLN A 121 -12.68 1.40 -9.42
CA GLN A 121 -11.27 1.76 -9.51
C GLN A 121 -10.39 1.01 -8.52
N TYR A 122 -9.16 0.70 -8.93
CA TYR A 122 -8.16 0.20 -8.01
C TYR A 122 -7.69 1.34 -7.10
N PRO A 123 -7.58 1.09 -5.79
CA PRO A 123 -7.12 2.11 -4.85
C PRO A 123 -5.61 2.30 -4.91
N LEU A 124 -4.86 1.39 -5.53
CA LEU A 124 -3.43 1.51 -5.71
C LEU A 124 -3.10 1.47 -7.21
N SER A 125 -2.12 2.28 -7.63
CA SER A 125 -1.63 2.29 -9.01
C SER A 125 -0.12 2.51 -9.05
N PHE A 126 0.56 1.75 -9.92
CA PHE A 126 2.00 1.86 -10.13
C PHE A 126 2.30 2.65 -11.42
N GLY A 127 3.10 3.70 -11.26
CA GLY A 127 3.75 4.42 -12.35
C GLY A 127 5.12 3.80 -12.64
N HIS A 128 6.20 4.55 -12.41
CA HIS A 128 7.57 4.09 -12.66
C HIS A 128 8.20 3.46 -11.41
N VAL A 129 8.16 2.12 -11.32
CA VAL A 129 8.71 1.29 -10.22
C VAL A 129 9.52 0.09 -10.74
N PRO A 130 10.56 0.31 -11.56
CA PRO A 130 11.26 -0.76 -12.28
C PRO A 130 11.99 -1.77 -11.38
N GLN A 131 12.24 -1.43 -10.11
CA GLN A 131 12.99 -2.26 -9.16
C GLN A 131 12.09 -2.98 -8.15
N LEU A 132 10.76 -2.87 -8.26
CA LEU A 132 9.84 -3.47 -7.31
C LEU A 132 10.01 -5.00 -7.32
N ARG A 133 10.34 -5.58 -6.17
CA ARG A 133 10.59 -7.01 -5.99
C ARG A 133 9.54 -7.67 -5.11
N THR A 134 9.17 -7.00 -4.02
CA THR A 134 8.25 -7.56 -3.03
C THR A 134 7.02 -6.69 -2.93
N LEU A 135 5.86 -7.32 -3.09
CA LEU A 135 4.56 -6.69 -2.95
C LEU A 135 3.76 -7.42 -1.87
N VAL A 136 3.40 -6.70 -0.82
CA VAL A 136 2.58 -7.20 0.28
C VAL A 136 1.26 -6.44 0.30
N LEU A 137 0.15 -7.16 0.22
CA LEU A 137 -1.17 -6.57 0.19
C LEU A 137 -2.10 -7.28 1.17
N GLY A 138 -2.68 -6.51 2.09
CA GLY A 138 -3.65 -7.03 3.05
C GLY A 138 -4.96 -6.26 2.99
N LYS A 139 -6.08 -6.95 2.82
CA LYS A 139 -7.41 -6.34 2.93
C LYS A 139 -8.48 -7.38 3.23
N ALA A 140 -9.39 -6.99 4.11
CA ALA A 140 -10.71 -7.61 4.27
C ALA A 140 -11.58 -7.24 3.06
N GLY A 141 -11.75 -8.17 2.12
CA GLY A 141 -12.52 -7.93 0.91
C GLY A 141 -14.03 -7.92 1.15
N THR A 142 -14.75 -7.07 0.43
CA THR A 142 -16.21 -6.97 0.50
C THR A 142 -16.86 -7.17 -0.87
N ILE A 143 -18.20 -7.32 -0.90
CA ILE A 143 -18.95 -7.40 -2.16
C ILE A 143 -18.90 -6.11 -3.00
N LEU A 144 -18.45 -5.00 -2.41
CA LEU A 144 -18.31 -3.72 -3.08
C LEU A 144 -16.96 -3.60 -3.78
N ASP A 145 -15.99 -4.45 -3.44
CA ASP A 145 -14.67 -4.41 -4.05
C ASP A 145 -14.69 -4.92 -5.48
N LYS A 146 -14.16 -4.10 -6.37
CA LYS A 146 -13.73 -4.54 -7.69
C LYS A 146 -12.69 -5.64 -7.54
N SER A 147 -12.89 -6.75 -8.23
CA SER A 147 -11.89 -7.82 -8.27
C SER A 147 -10.63 -7.34 -8.98
N LEU A 148 -9.50 -7.47 -8.29
CA LEU A 148 -8.19 -7.01 -8.70
C LEU A 148 -7.56 -8.01 -9.66
N LYS A 149 -7.26 -7.54 -10.86
CA LYS A 149 -6.48 -8.27 -11.86
C LYS A 149 -5.02 -7.85 -11.74
N LEU A 150 -4.14 -8.80 -11.44
CA LEU A 150 -2.72 -8.53 -11.25
C LEU A 150 -2.05 -7.95 -12.49
N SER A 151 -2.46 -8.40 -13.69
CA SER A 151 -1.89 -7.91 -14.95
C SER A 151 -2.17 -6.41 -15.18
N GLU A 152 -3.39 -5.96 -14.87
CA GLU A 152 -3.80 -4.55 -14.96
C GLU A 152 -3.19 -3.73 -13.82
N PHE A 153 -3.15 -4.31 -12.63
CA PHE A 153 -2.71 -3.65 -11.39
C PHE A 153 -1.22 -3.32 -11.40
N LEU A 154 -0.37 -4.31 -11.69
CA LEU A 154 1.09 -4.14 -11.74
C LEU A 154 1.56 -3.42 -13.02
N GLY A 155 0.72 -3.43 -14.07
CA GLY A 155 1.02 -2.78 -15.35
C GLY A 155 2.27 -3.37 -15.99
N THR A 156 3.40 -2.66 -15.87
CA THR A 156 4.71 -3.09 -16.42
C THR A 156 5.67 -3.61 -15.35
N ALA A 157 5.32 -3.48 -14.07
CA ALA A 157 6.12 -4.00 -12.97
C ALA A 157 6.14 -5.54 -12.99
N SER A 158 7.26 -6.11 -12.61
CA SER A 158 7.43 -7.56 -12.45
C SER A 158 8.01 -7.80 -11.07
N ILE A 159 7.36 -8.68 -10.31
CA ILE A 159 7.69 -8.92 -8.90
C ILE A 159 8.32 -10.30 -8.73
N GLY A 160 9.14 -10.44 -7.68
CA GLY A 160 9.76 -11.69 -7.26
C GLY A 160 9.04 -12.36 -6.09
N GLU A 161 8.36 -11.58 -5.26
CA GLU A 161 7.60 -12.06 -4.12
C GLU A 161 6.25 -11.35 -4.04
N LEU A 162 5.20 -12.14 -3.81
CA LEU A 162 3.84 -11.66 -3.61
C LEU A 162 3.27 -12.24 -2.32
N ASP A 163 2.83 -11.36 -1.42
CA ASP A 163 2.15 -11.73 -0.18
C ASP A 163 0.75 -11.11 -0.17
N LEU A 164 -0.27 -11.95 -0.02
CA LEU A 164 -1.67 -11.58 -0.02
C LEU A 164 -2.34 -12.05 1.26
N ASP A 165 -2.81 -11.11 2.07
CA ASP A 165 -3.62 -11.36 3.26
C ASP A 165 -5.08 -10.98 3.00
N PHE A 166 -5.95 -11.99 2.96
CA PHE A 166 -7.39 -11.82 2.71
C PHE A 166 -8.20 -11.55 3.98
N ARG A 167 -7.56 -11.56 5.16
CA ARG A 167 -8.19 -11.35 6.48
C ARG A 167 -9.43 -12.20 6.75
N CYS A 168 -9.45 -13.44 6.25
CA CYS A 168 -10.55 -14.40 6.38
C CYS A 168 -11.85 -13.94 5.70
N GLU A 169 -11.75 -12.98 4.79
CA GLU A 169 -12.88 -12.39 4.07
C GLU A 169 -12.85 -12.78 2.58
N ARG A 170 -13.72 -12.15 1.79
CA ARG A 170 -13.83 -12.41 0.35
C ARG A 170 -12.48 -12.21 -0.35
N ILE A 171 -12.11 -13.19 -1.19
CA ILE A 171 -10.99 -13.06 -2.12
C ILE A 171 -11.27 -11.93 -3.13
N TRP A 172 -10.42 -10.93 -3.09
CA TRP A 172 -10.50 -9.74 -3.94
C TRP A 172 -9.56 -9.80 -5.15
N ILE A 173 -8.87 -10.93 -5.39
CA ILE A 173 -8.11 -11.19 -6.62
C ILE A 173 -8.97 -11.92 -7.65
N GLN A 174 -8.90 -11.47 -8.90
CA GLN A 174 -9.48 -12.15 -10.04
C GLN A 174 -8.44 -13.08 -10.68
N PRO A 175 -8.72 -14.40 -10.80
CA PRO A 175 -7.91 -15.30 -11.63
C PRO A 175 -7.84 -14.81 -13.08
N GLU A 176 -6.65 -14.88 -13.67
CA GLU A 176 -6.40 -14.51 -15.06
C GLU A 176 -5.73 -15.65 -15.80
N SER A 177 -5.79 -15.63 -17.15
CA SER A 177 -5.07 -16.62 -17.94
C SER A 177 -3.56 -16.41 -17.84
N SER A 178 -2.79 -17.50 -17.87
CA SER A 178 -1.33 -17.48 -17.82
C SER A 178 -0.69 -16.50 -18.80
N LYS A 179 -1.22 -16.40 -20.03
CA LYS A 179 -0.78 -15.43 -21.05
C LYS A 179 -0.84 -13.95 -20.61
N ARG A 180 -1.79 -13.59 -19.75
CA ARG A 180 -1.91 -12.21 -19.21
C ARG A 180 -0.99 -11.96 -18.03
N LEU A 181 -0.65 -13.03 -17.31
CA LEU A 181 0.17 -12.97 -16.11
C LEU A 181 1.65 -13.16 -16.39
N GLU A 182 2.00 -13.69 -17.57
CA GLU A 182 3.37 -14.02 -17.96
C GLU A 182 4.35 -12.87 -17.70
N HIS A 183 4.03 -11.63 -18.08
CA HIS A 183 4.97 -10.52 -17.91
C HIS A 183 5.13 -10.06 -16.46
N VAL A 184 4.07 -10.11 -15.64
CA VAL A 184 4.11 -9.68 -14.24
C VAL A 184 4.69 -10.77 -13.33
N LEU A 185 4.39 -12.04 -13.61
CA LEU A 185 4.77 -13.19 -12.78
C LEU A 185 6.01 -13.96 -13.29
N ARG A 186 6.61 -13.61 -14.44
CA ARG A 186 7.81 -14.27 -14.98
C ARG A 186 8.97 -14.43 -13.99
N ASN A 187 9.09 -13.50 -13.04
CA ASN A 187 10.17 -13.46 -12.06
C ASN A 187 9.71 -13.91 -10.66
N LEU A 188 8.43 -14.26 -10.50
CA LEU A 188 7.84 -14.61 -9.22
C LEU A 188 8.42 -15.94 -8.72
N GLN A 189 8.96 -15.92 -7.51
CA GLN A 189 9.61 -17.06 -6.86
C GLN A 189 8.89 -17.47 -5.57
N VAL A 190 8.23 -16.53 -4.91
CA VAL A 190 7.56 -16.75 -3.63
C VAL A 190 6.14 -16.19 -3.71
N VAL A 191 5.17 -17.01 -3.33
CA VAL A 191 3.78 -16.60 -3.13
C VAL A 191 3.33 -16.99 -1.73
N LYS A 192 2.86 -16.01 -0.97
CA LYS A 192 2.26 -16.21 0.35
C LYS A 192 0.80 -15.80 0.29
N LEU A 193 -0.08 -16.71 0.70
CA LEU A 193 -1.52 -16.50 0.72
C LEU A 193 -2.00 -16.78 2.13
N SER A 194 -2.47 -15.74 2.82
CA SER A 194 -2.85 -15.79 4.22
C SER A 194 -4.33 -15.54 4.42
N CYS A 195 -4.90 -16.18 5.44
CA CYS A 195 -6.28 -15.98 5.87
C CYS A 195 -7.30 -16.26 4.75
N ILE A 196 -7.12 -17.37 4.03
CA ILE A 196 -8.02 -17.80 2.96
C ILE A 196 -9.25 -18.47 3.58
N TYR A 197 -10.46 -18.05 3.18
CA TYR A 197 -11.69 -18.67 3.65
C TYR A 197 -11.74 -20.18 3.34
N GLU A 198 -12.07 -21.01 4.34
CA GLU A 198 -11.95 -22.49 4.31
C GLU A 198 -12.64 -23.17 3.11
N GLU A 199 -13.75 -22.61 2.62
CA GLU A 199 -14.50 -23.19 1.50
C GLU A 199 -13.96 -22.77 0.11
N CYS A 200 -12.85 -22.02 0.07
CA CYS A 200 -12.28 -21.56 -1.18
C CYS A 200 -11.46 -22.66 -1.85
N GLY A 201 -12.06 -23.35 -2.82
CA GLY A 201 -11.45 -24.48 -3.51
C GLY A 201 -10.14 -24.12 -4.24
N ILE A 202 -9.16 -25.03 -4.22
CA ILE A 202 -7.80 -24.83 -4.75
C ILE A 202 -7.70 -24.30 -6.19
N GLY A 203 -8.76 -24.45 -6.99
CA GLY A 203 -8.81 -23.95 -8.37
C GLY A 203 -8.50 -22.46 -8.50
N TRP A 204 -8.79 -21.64 -7.48
CA TRP A 204 -8.48 -20.22 -7.54
C TRP A 204 -6.99 -19.91 -7.38
N THR A 205 -6.16 -20.79 -6.81
CA THR A 205 -4.71 -20.55 -6.65
C THR A 205 -3.88 -21.06 -7.83
N LEU A 206 -4.45 -21.93 -8.68
CA LEU A 206 -3.74 -22.58 -9.78
C LEU A 206 -3.18 -21.61 -10.81
N PHE A 207 -3.79 -20.44 -11.00
CA PHE A 207 -3.29 -19.48 -11.99
C PHE A 207 -1.90 -18.92 -11.63
N PHE A 208 -1.51 -18.91 -10.34
CA PHE A 208 -0.15 -18.56 -9.95
C PHE A 208 0.84 -19.62 -10.44
N LEU A 209 0.51 -20.90 -10.30
CA LEU A 209 1.34 -22.01 -10.79
C LEU A 209 1.48 -21.98 -12.32
N GLU A 210 0.39 -21.68 -13.02
CA GLU A 210 0.37 -21.63 -14.49
C GLU A 210 1.09 -20.38 -15.04
N GLY A 211 1.09 -19.27 -14.30
CA GLY A 211 1.66 -17.99 -14.71
C GLY A 211 3.09 -17.73 -14.25
N ALA A 212 3.59 -18.44 -13.23
CA ALA A 212 4.89 -18.21 -12.61
C ALA A 212 5.86 -19.40 -12.83
N PRO A 213 6.61 -19.43 -13.95
CA PRO A 213 7.51 -20.55 -14.28
C PRO A 213 8.72 -20.69 -13.33
N LEU A 214 9.07 -19.64 -12.58
CA LEU A 214 10.20 -19.61 -11.66
C LEU A 214 9.78 -19.80 -10.19
N LEU A 215 8.52 -20.14 -9.93
CA LEU A 215 7.98 -20.27 -8.58
C LEU A 215 8.68 -21.40 -7.82
N LYS A 216 9.18 -21.08 -6.62
CA LYS A 216 9.94 -22.00 -5.75
C LYS A 216 9.18 -22.32 -4.47
N GLU A 217 8.43 -21.35 -3.95
CA GLU A 217 7.75 -21.46 -2.67
C GLU A 217 6.31 -20.95 -2.80
N ILE A 218 5.38 -21.75 -2.27
CA ILE A 218 3.99 -21.36 -2.04
C ILE A 218 3.67 -21.65 -0.59
N ASN A 219 3.30 -20.62 0.16
CA ASN A 219 2.79 -20.73 1.51
C ASN A 219 1.30 -20.39 1.51
N ILE A 220 0.48 -21.29 2.07
CA ILE A 220 -0.97 -21.15 2.17
C ILE A 220 -1.34 -21.32 3.63
N GLN A 221 -1.86 -20.25 4.22
CA GLN A 221 -2.46 -20.25 5.54
C GLN A 221 -3.98 -20.06 5.39
N VAL A 222 -4.72 -21.06 5.86
CA VAL A 222 -6.19 -21.07 5.92
C VAL A 222 -6.62 -20.51 7.27
#